data_AF-A0A9D9NH81-F1
#
_entry.id   AF-A0A9D9NH81-F1
#
_cell.length_a   1.000
_cell.length_b   1.000
_cell.length_c   1.000
_cell.angle_alpha   90.00
_cell.angle_beta   90.00
_cell.angle_gamma   90.00
#
_symmetry.space_group_name_H-M   'P 1'
#
loop_
_entity.id
_entity.type
_entity.pdbx_description
1 polymer ?
#
loop_
_entity_poly.entity_id
_entity_poly.type
_entity_poly.pdbx_seq_one_letter_code
_entity_poly.pdbx_strand_id
1 'polypeptide(L)' 'MMSKEQFSFNRGWSQVKNGDISECRARLMAALNINTRPAFLNRLKGEVEPKISEVRAIEAIFAEYGITDVWGK' A
#
# COMPACT_ATOMS: atom_id res chain seq x y z
N MET A 1 -16.94 -4.94 13.84
CA MET A 1 -16.54 -3.71 13.14
C MET A 1 -15.11 -3.92 12.68
N MET A 2 -14.83 -3.85 11.37
CA MET A 2 -13.46 -4.00 10.86
C MET A 2 -12.64 -2.79 11.34
N SER A 3 -11.46 -3.01 11.91
CA SER A 3 -10.58 -1.92 12.34
C SER A 3 -9.81 -1.40 11.13
N LYS A 4 -9.54 -0.08 11.10
CA LYS A 4 -8.72 0.56 10.05
C LYS A 4 -7.35 -0.08 9.83
N GLU A 5 -6.86 -0.78 10.83
CA GLU A 5 -5.60 -1.54 10.79
C GLU A 5 -5.61 -2.63 9.73
N GLN A 6 -6.78 -3.20 9.40
CA GLN A 6 -6.90 -4.22 8.35
C GLN A 6 -6.78 -3.64 6.94
N PHE A 7 -7.01 -2.33 6.79
CA PHE A 7 -6.90 -1.61 5.52
C PHE A 7 -5.54 -0.93 5.33
N SER A 8 -4.73 -0.89 6.39
CA SER A 8 -3.36 -0.40 6.33
C SER A 8 -2.50 -1.40 5.57
N PHE A 9 -1.65 -0.92 4.66
CA PHE A 9 -0.57 -1.72 4.07
C PHE A 9 0.82 -1.26 4.57
N ASN A 10 0.86 -0.61 5.74
CA ASN A 10 2.10 -0.16 6.35
C ASN A 10 3.05 -1.33 6.67
N ARG A 11 2.51 -2.49 7.02
CA ARG A 11 3.32 -3.70 7.21
C ARG A 11 4.10 -4.07 5.95
N GLY A 12 3.44 -4.16 4.79
CA GLY A 12 4.09 -4.40 3.50
C GLY A 12 5.08 -3.29 3.16
N TRP A 13 4.70 -2.04 3.37
CA TRP A 13 5.56 -0.88 3.13
C TRP A 13 6.86 -0.90 3.94
N SER A 14 6.81 -1.32 5.20
CA SER A 14 7.97 -1.38 6.10
C SER A 14 9.05 -2.38 5.64
N GLN A 15 8.68 -3.32 4.77
CA GLN A 15 9.57 -4.36 4.22
C GLN A 15 10.22 -3.92 2.89
N VAL A 16 9.79 -2.81 2.29
CA VAL A 16 10.38 -2.28 1.05
C VAL A 16 11.79 -1.79 1.34
N LYS A 17 12.77 -2.22 0.54
CA LYS A 17 14.16 -1.79 0.68
C LYS A 17 14.30 -0.31 0.35
N ASN A 18 15.21 0.38 1.04
CA ASN A 18 15.42 1.83 0.86
C ASN A 18 15.66 2.26 -0.60
N GLY A 19 16.35 1.43 -1.40
CA GLY A 19 16.57 1.70 -2.83
C GLY A 19 15.30 1.67 -3.68
N ASP A 20 14.30 0.90 -3.26
CA ASP A 20 13.08 0.63 -4.01
C ASP A 20 11.91 1.54 -3.58
N ILE A 21 12.05 2.25 -2.45
CA ILE A 21 10.99 3.09 -1.86
C ILE A 21 10.38 4.08 -2.87
N SER A 22 11.22 4.76 -3.66
CA SER A 22 10.74 5.79 -4.58
C SER A 22 9.89 5.18 -5.70
N GLU A 23 10.38 4.09 -6.28
CA GLU A 23 9.72 3.39 -7.37
C GLU A 23 8.43 2.70 -6.88
N CYS A 24 8.51 1.94 -5.79
CA CYS A 24 7.37 1.25 -5.19
C CYS A 24 6.25 2.23 -4.87
N ARG A 25 6.57 3.39 -4.26
CA ARG A 25 5.58 4.45 -4.00
C ARG A 25 4.96 4.97 -5.29
N ALA A 26 5.75 5.23 -6.33
CA ALA A 26 5.24 5.74 -7.60
C ALA A 26 4.26 4.73 -8.25
N ARG A 27 4.59 3.45 -8.21
CA ARG A 27 3.73 2.36 -8.73
C ARG A 27 2.44 2.23 -7.94
N LEU A 28 2.51 2.26 -6.61
CA LEU A 28 1.32 2.25 -5.73
C LEU A 28 0.44 3.47 -6.00
N MET A 29 1.04 4.66 -6.13
CA MET A 29 0.31 5.89 -6.40
C MET A 29 -0.40 5.85 -7.77
N ALA A 30 0.27 5.35 -8.81
CA ALA A 30 -0.32 5.16 -10.12
C ALA A 30 -1.48 4.15 -10.10
N ALA A 31 -1.29 3.00 -9.45
CA ALA A 31 -2.33 1.95 -9.35
C ALA A 31 -3.57 2.40 -8.57
N LEU A 32 -3.38 3.27 -7.57
CA LEU A 32 -4.46 3.84 -6.77
C LEU A 32 -5.03 5.14 -7.37
N ASN A 33 -4.51 5.59 -8.51
CA ASN A 33 -4.86 6.84 -9.16
C ASN A 33 -4.79 8.06 -8.21
N ILE A 34 -3.70 8.17 -7.46
CA ILE A 34 -3.45 9.26 -6.49
C ILE A 34 -2.19 10.04 -6.87
N ASN A 35 -2.25 11.36 -6.73
CA ASN A 35 -1.17 12.25 -7.18
C ASN A 35 -0.50 13.03 -6.03
N THR A 36 -0.95 12.84 -4.78
CA THR A 36 -0.43 13.60 -3.63
C THR A 36 0.08 12.70 -2.52
N ARG A 37 1.11 13.15 -1.82
CA ARG A 37 1.69 12.45 -0.66
C ARG A 37 0.66 12.26 0.48
N PRO A 38 -0.19 13.25 0.83
CA PRO A 38 -1.23 13.04 1.84
C PRO A 38 -2.21 11.93 1.46
N ALA A 39 -2.63 11.85 0.20
CA ALA A 39 -3.52 10.77 -0.26
C ALA A 39 -2.86 9.40 -0.09
N PHE A 40 -1.57 9.27 -0.42
CA PHE A 40 -0.82 8.03 -0.19
C PHE A 40 -0.76 7.66 1.29
N LEU A 41 -0.47 8.63 2.17
CA LEU A 41 -0.40 8.39 3.62
C LEU A 41 -1.74 7.95 4.21
N ASN A 42 -2.86 8.47 3.72
CA ASN A 42 -4.19 8.04 4.14
C ASN A 42 -4.46 6.58 3.75
N ARG A 43 -4.08 6.17 2.54
CA ARG A 43 -4.19 4.78 2.10
C ARG A 43 -3.26 3.86 2.90
N LEU A 44 -2.00 4.27 3.07
CA LEU A 44 -0.97 3.53 3.80
C LEU A 44 -1.41 3.20 5.24
N LYS A 45 -2.06 4.15 5.92
CA LYS A 45 -2.54 4.01 7.30
C LYS A 45 -3.90 3.32 7.43
N GLY A 46 -4.55 2.98 6.31
CA GLY A 46 -5.89 2.38 6.29
C GLY A 46 -7.02 3.34 6.64
N GLU A 47 -6.81 4.67 6.51
CA GLU A 47 -7.85 5.68 6.75
C GLU A 47 -8.94 5.68 5.65
N VAL A 48 -8.69 4.97 4.55
CA VAL A 48 -9.64 4.74 3.46
C VAL A 48 -9.75 3.25 3.22
N GLU A 49 -10.97 2.72 3.31
CA GLU A 49 -11.25 1.32 2.96
C GLU A 49 -10.98 1.09 1.45
N PRO A 50 -10.08 0.16 1.09
CA PRO A 50 -9.75 -0.09 -0.29
C PRO A 50 -10.83 -0.93 -0.99
N LYS A 51 -11.04 -0.68 -2.28
CA LYS A 51 -11.81 -1.59 -3.12
C LYS A 51 -11.04 -2.91 -3.31
N ILE A 52 -11.74 -4.00 -3.59
CA ILE A 52 -11.11 -5.30 -3.91
C ILE A 52 -10.10 -5.18 -5.07
N SER A 53 -10.37 -4.33 -6.06
CA SER A 53 -9.43 -4.06 -7.15
C SER A 53 -8.14 -3.37 -6.67
N GLU A 54 -8.24 -2.45 -5.71
CA GLU A 54 -7.09 -1.77 -5.11
C GLU A 54 -6.29 -2.74 -4.25
N VAL A 55 -6.96 -3.61 -3.47
CA VAL A 55 -6.32 -4.68 -2.70
C VAL A 55 -5.44 -5.55 -3.59
N ARG A 56 -6.01 -6.07 -4.69
CA ARG A 56 -5.28 -6.91 -5.65
C ARG A 56 -4.09 -6.17 -6.30
N ALA A 57 -4.27 -4.89 -6.62
CA ALA A 57 -3.21 -4.10 -7.23
C ALA A 57 -2.05 -3.85 -6.25
N ILE A 58 -2.37 -3.53 -4.98
CA ILE A 58 -1.38 -3.35 -3.92
C ILE A 58 -0.60 -4.66 -3.69
N GLU A 59 -1.30 -5.79 -3.55
CA GLU A 59 -0.69 -7.10 -3.36
C GLU A 59 0.21 -7.51 -4.53
N ALA A 60 -0.24 -7.30 -5.77
CA ALA A 60 0.55 -7.60 -6.96
C ALA A 60 1.85 -6.78 -7.00
N ILE A 61 1.78 -5.47 -6.68
CA ILE A 61 2.97 -4.62 -6.64
C ILE A 61 3.94 -5.09 -5.55
N PHE A 62 3.46 -5.37 -4.34
CA PHE A 62 4.33 -5.86 -3.25
C PHE A 62 4.95 -7.23 -3.56
N ALA A 63 4.22 -8.12 -4.24
CA ALA A 63 4.74 -9.42 -4.64
C ALA A 63 5.95 -9.32 -5.57
N GLU A 64 6.02 -8.29 -6.43
CA GLU A 64 7.20 -8.03 -7.28
C GLU A 64 8.45 -7.64 -6.48
N TYR A 65 8.27 -7.14 -5.26
CA TYR A 65 9.37 -6.88 -4.31
C TYR A 65 9.61 -8.07 -3.35
N GLY A 66 8.92 -9.19 -3.55
CA GLY A 66 9.01 -10.37 -2.69
C GLY A 66 8.26 -10.25 -1.35
N ILE A 67 7.32 -9.31 -1.24
CA ILE A 67 6.57 -9.02 -0.02
C ILE A 67 5.16 -9.63 -0.14
N THR A 68 4.83 -10.55 0.77
CA THR A 68 3.52 -11.24 0.79
C THR A 68 2.68 -10.93 2.02
N ASP A 69 3.30 -10.53 3.14
CA ASP A 69 2.61 -10.04 4.34
C ASP A 69 2.41 -8.51 4.23
N VAL A 70 1.34 -8.13 3.52
CA VAL A 70 1.09 -6.75 3.10
C VAL A 70 0.31 -5.95 4.15
N TRP A 71 -0.76 -6.53 4.68
CA TRP A 71 -1.78 -5.81 5.42
C TRP A 71 -1.48 -5.75 6.92
N GLY A 72 -1.86 -4.65 7.56
CA GLY A 72 -1.58 -4.36 8.96
C GLY A 72 -0.65 -3.18 9.18
N LYS A 73 -0.31 -2.98 10.46
CA LYS A 73 0.68 -2.02 10.93
C LYS A 73 1.99 -2.72 11.26
#